data_AF-A0A1X0Y1C7-F1
#
_entry.id   AF-A0A1X0Y1C7-F1
#
_cell.length_a   1.000
_cell.length_b   1.000
_cell.length_c   1.000
_cell.angle_alpha   90.00
_cell.angle_beta   90.00
_cell.angle_gamma   90.00
#
_symmetry.space_group_name_H-M   'P 1'
#
loop_
_entity.id
_entity.type
_entity.pdbx_description
1 polymer ?
#
loop_
_entity_poly.entity_id
_entity_poly.type
_entity_poly.pdbx_seq_one_letter_code
_entity_poly.pdbx_strand_id
1 'polypeptide(L)' 'MLHIEEYVGIIIGARQTRRTRALANPDQPRGTLFHELKRHIKAHDRAVDDVRVVSAIDTGQADDTHQPVRHWYDVVYEA' A
#
# COMPACT_ATOMS: atom_id res chain seq x y z
N MET A 1 8.66 6.85 -5.98
CA MET A 1 8.20 7.68 -4.84
C MET A 1 6.70 7.45 -4.65
N LEU A 2 6.31 6.41 -3.92
CA LEU A 2 4.94 5.89 -3.75
C LEU A 2 4.01 6.91 -3.05
N HIS A 3 2.76 7.06 -3.52
CA HIS A 3 1.73 7.91 -2.91
C HIS A 3 0.59 7.02 -2.40
N ILE A 4 0.12 7.18 -1.15
CA ILE A 4 -0.92 6.32 -0.55
C ILE A 4 -2.09 7.20 -0.10
N GLU A 5 -3.32 6.83 -0.51
CA GLU A 5 -4.56 7.37 0.05
C GLU A 5 -5.11 6.37 1.07
N GLU A 6 -5.03 6.71 2.36
CA GLU A 6 -5.36 5.81 3.46
C GLU A 6 -6.85 5.89 3.83
N TYR A 7 -7.56 4.74 3.78
CA TYR A 7 -8.90 4.58 4.34
C TYR A 7 -8.83 3.62 5.54
N VAL A 8 -8.75 4.16 6.75
CA VAL A 8 -8.61 3.36 7.98
C VAL A 8 -9.95 2.72 8.37
N GLY A 9 -10.10 1.42 8.12
CA GLY A 9 -11.11 0.58 8.77
C GLY A 9 -10.61 0.08 10.13
N ILE A 10 -11.24 0.48 11.23
CA ILE A 10 -10.86 0.11 12.60
C ILE A 10 -11.59 -1.17 13.04
N ILE A 11 -10.87 -2.22 13.44
CA ILE A 11 -11.41 -3.34 14.26
C ILE A 11 -10.38 -3.71 15.35
N ILE A 12 -10.78 -3.75 16.62
CA ILE A 12 -9.90 -3.94 17.79
C ILE A 12 -9.64 -5.43 18.10
N GLY A 13 -8.36 -5.82 18.26
CA GLY A 13 -7.89 -7.10 18.84
C GLY A 13 -7.32 -8.10 17.83
N ALA A 14 -6.04 -8.46 17.94
CA ALA A 14 -5.19 -9.19 16.97
C ALA A 14 -4.77 -8.36 15.74
N ARG A 15 -3.69 -8.78 15.04
CA ARG A 15 -3.13 -8.12 13.84
C ARG A 15 -4.27 -7.62 12.96
N GLN A 16 -4.41 -6.30 12.87
CA GLN A 16 -5.53 -5.67 12.21
C GLN A 16 -5.33 -5.81 10.71
N THR A 17 -6.27 -6.49 10.05
CA THR A 17 -6.32 -6.44 8.59
C THR A 17 -6.84 -5.08 8.16
N ARG A 18 -5.98 -4.31 7.49
CA ARG A 18 -6.27 -2.98 6.99
C ARG A 18 -6.27 -2.96 5.47
N ARG A 19 -7.01 -2.02 4.91
CA ARG A 19 -7.09 -1.78 3.47
C ARG A 19 -6.66 -0.36 3.18
N THR A 20 -5.91 -0.16 2.11
CA THR A 20 -5.46 1.16 1.67
C THR A 20 -5.28 1.18 0.17
N ARG A 21 -5.19 2.37 -0.44
CA ARG A 21 -4.86 2.51 -1.86
C ARG A 21 -3.47 3.07 -2.03
N ALA A 22 -2.68 2.48 -2.91
CA ALA A 22 -1.33 2.94 -3.20
C ALA A 22 -1.12 3.18 -4.70
N LEU A 23 -0.44 4.26 -5.02
CA LEU A 23 -0.07 4.65 -6.37
C LEU A 23 1.39 4.26 -6.64
N ALA A 24 1.58 3.28 -7.51
CA ALA A 24 2.88 2.69 -7.82
C ALA A 24 3.11 2.52 -9.32
N ASN A 25 4.36 2.29 -9.72
CA ASN A 25 4.68 2.05 -11.12
C ASN A 25 4.22 0.63 -11.52
N PRO A 26 3.39 0.47 -12.57
CA PRO A 26 2.94 -0.85 -13.03
C PRO A 26 4.07 -1.77 -13.49
N ASP A 27 5.18 -1.20 -13.97
CA ASP A 27 6.34 -1.97 -14.44
C ASP A 27 7.25 -2.43 -13.28
N GLN A 28 6.93 -2.03 -12.05
CA GLN A 28 7.72 -2.38 -10.88
C GLN A 28 7.53 -3.86 -10.50
N PRO A 29 8.61 -4.61 -10.22
CA PRO A 29 8.50 -5.97 -9.73
C PRO A 29 7.66 -6.04 -8.45
N ARG A 30 6.77 -7.03 -8.37
CA ARG A 30 5.86 -7.21 -7.22
C ARG A 30 6.58 -7.24 -5.87
N GLY A 31 7.76 -7.86 -5.81
CA GLY A 31 8.58 -7.90 -4.58
C GLY A 31 9.02 -6.50 -4.13
N THR A 32 9.41 -5.64 -5.06
CA THR A 32 9.79 -4.25 -4.78
C THR A 32 8.58 -3.43 -4.34
N LEU A 33 7.42 -3.60 -4.99
CA LEU A 33 6.17 -2.96 -4.57
C LEU A 33 5.83 -3.31 -3.11
N PHE A 34 5.88 -4.59 -2.75
CA PHE A 34 5.56 -5.05 -1.40
C PHE A 34 6.56 -4.51 -0.36
N HIS A 35 7.84 -4.44 -0.73
CA HIS A 35 8.87 -3.86 0.12
C HIS A 35 8.61 -2.36 0.38
N GLU A 36 8.32 -1.59 -0.67
CA GLU A 36 8.04 -0.16 -0.56
C GLU A 36 6.77 0.12 0.23
N LEU A 37 5.70 -0.65 0.01
CA LEU A 37 4.47 -0.57 0.80
C LEU A 37 4.73 -0.84 2.28
N LYS A 38 5.46 -1.91 2.61
CA LYS A 38 5.84 -2.23 4.00
C LYS A 38 6.61 -1.07 4.63
N ARG A 39 7.58 -0.49 3.91
CA ARG A 39 8.38 0.64 4.38
C ARG A 39 7.54 1.89 4.61
N HIS A 40 6.65 2.21 3.67
CA HIS A 40 5.83 3.41 3.73
C HIS A 40 4.82 3.36 4.89
N ILE A 41 4.13 2.22 5.05
CA ILE A 41 3.15 2.01 6.13
C ILE A 41 3.85 2.11 7.49
N LYS A 42 5.01 1.44 7.67
CA LYS A 42 5.80 1.56 8.91
C LYS A 42 6.27 2.99 9.22
N ALA A 43 6.53 3.79 8.19
CA ALA A 43 6.96 5.17 8.37
C ALA A 43 5.82 6.11 8.80
N HIS A 44 4.59 5.80 8.40
CA HIS A 44 3.41 6.63 8.68
C HIS A 44 2.64 6.19 9.93
N ASP A 45 2.67 4.89 10.27
CA ASP A 45 2.07 4.36 11.50
C ASP A 45 3.15 3.90 12.49
N ARG A 46 3.50 4.78 13.44
CA ARG A 46 4.48 4.50 14.50
C ARG A 46 4.00 3.47 15.52
N ALA A 47 2.72 3.11 15.53
CA ALA A 47 2.19 2.09 16.43
C ALA A 47 2.35 0.67 15.88
N VAL A 48 2.86 0.52 14.65
CA VAL A 48 2.94 -0.76 13.94
C VAL A 48 4.40 -1.21 13.79
N ASP A 49 4.83 -2.11 14.68
CA ASP A 49 6.17 -2.68 14.65
C ASP A 49 6.36 -3.70 13.52
N ASP A 50 5.30 -4.40 13.12
CA ASP A 50 5.35 -5.39 12.04
C ASP A 50 4.18 -5.31 11.06
N VAL A 51 4.50 -4.82 9.86
CA VAL A 51 3.58 -4.77 8.71
C VAL A 51 3.83 -5.97 7.81
N ARG A 52 2.76 -6.70 7.49
CA ARG A 52 2.77 -7.72 6.44
C ARG A 52 1.79 -7.31 5.34
N VAL A 53 2.30 -7.00 4.15
CA VAL A 53 1.46 -6.81 2.97
C VAL A 53 0.97 -8.18 2.51
N VAL A 54 -0.35 -8.38 2.53
CA VAL A 54 -1.01 -9.63 2.12
C VAL A 54 -1.26 -9.63 0.62
N SER A 55 -1.79 -8.52 0.10
CA SER A 55 -2.05 -8.35 -1.32
C SER A 55 -1.89 -6.89 -1.74
N ALA A 56 -1.49 -6.70 -2.99
CA ALA A 56 -1.63 -5.44 -3.73
C ALA A 56 -2.17 -5.82 -5.10
N ILE A 57 -3.39 -5.38 -5.41
CA ILE A 57 -4.10 -5.70 -6.65
C ILE A 57 -4.20 -4.43 -7.47
N ASP A 58 -3.68 -4.46 -8.70
CA ASP A 58 -3.82 -3.35 -9.65
C ASP A 58 -5.31 -3.14 -9.97
N THR A 59 -5.82 -1.92 -9.81
CA THR A 59 -7.21 -1.59 -10.10
C THR A 59 -7.45 -1.27 -11.58
N GLY A 60 -6.38 -1.16 -12.38
CA GLY A 60 -6.41 -0.69 -13.77
C GLY A 60 -6.64 0.80 -13.90
N GLN A 61 -6.77 1.54 -12.79
CA GLN A 61 -6.89 3.00 -12.81
C GLN A 61 -5.50 3.62 -12.85
N ALA A 62 -5.22 4.29 -13.96
CA ALA A 62 -4.00 5.05 -14.14
C ALA A 62 -4.15 6.48 -13.58
N ASP A 63 -3.06 6.99 -13.01
CA ASP A 63 -2.86 8.37 -12.63
C ASP A 63 -1.76 8.95 -13.55
N ASP A 64 -2.16 9.89 -14.40
CA ASP A 64 -1.32 10.58 -15.38
C ASP A 64 -0.77 11.91 -14.86
N THR A 65 -1.14 12.31 -13.64
CA THR A 65 -0.60 13.51 -12.99
C THR A 65 0.86 13.34 -12.59
N HIS A 66 1.34 12.09 -12.57
CA HIS A 66 2.72 11.72 -12.33
C HIS A 66 3.38 11.16 -13.60
N GLN A 67 4.65 11.52 -13.82
CA GLN A 67 5.50 10.90 -14.84
C GLN A 67 6.65 10.12 -14.18
N PRO A 68 6.85 8.83 -14.50
CA PRO A 68 6.01 7.98 -15.37
C PRO A 68 4.60 7.75 -14.80
N VAL A 69 3.65 7.43 -15.68
CA VAL A 69 2.25 7.10 -15.34
C VAL A 69 2.25 5.98 -14.30
N ARG A 70 1.34 6.08 -13.35
CA ARG A 70 1.24 5.14 -12.23
C ARG A 70 -0.12 4.50 -12.17
N HIS A 71 -0.20 3.33 -11.58
CA HIS A 71 -1.46 2.63 -11.35
C HIS A 71 -1.82 2.65 -9.88
N TRP A 72 -3.12 2.73 -9.62
CA TRP A 72 -3.67 2.52 -8.30
C TRP A 72 -3.73 1.03 -7.97
N TYR A 73 -3.35 0.71 -6.74
CA TYR A 73 -3.40 -0.63 -6.18
C TYR A 73 -4.29 -0.64 -4.95
N ASP A 74 -5.20 -1.60 -4.88
CA ASP A 74 -5.89 -1.96 -3.65
C ASP A 74 -4.97 -2.85 -2.81
N VAL A 75 -4.54 -2.33 -1.66
CA VAL A 75 -3.57 -2.95 -0.78
C VAL A 75 -4.28 -3.46 0.47
N VAL A 76 -4.04 -4.73 0.80
CA VAL A 76 -4.45 -5.35 2.06
C VAL A 76 -3.19 -5.68 2.85
N TYR A 77 -3.13 -5.25 4.10
CA TYR A 77 -2.00 -5.52 4.98
C TYR A 77 -2.46 -5.84 6.41
N GLU A 78 -1.61 -6.55 7.13
CA GLU A 78 -1.75 -6.83 8.56
C GLU A 78 -0.74 -5.98 9.33
N ALA A 79 -1.21 -5.38 10.42
CA ALA A 79 -0.47 -4.46 11.28
C ALA A 79 -0.85 -4.66 12.75
#